data_AF-A0A1Q7CCH3-F1
#
_entry.id   AF-A0A1Q7CCH3-F1
#
_cell.length_a   1.000
_cell.length_b   1.000
_cell.length_c   1.000
_cell.angle_alpha   90.00
_cell.angle_beta   90.00
_cell.angle_gamma   90.00
#
_symmetry.space_group_name_H-M   'P 1'
#
loop_
_entity.id
_entity.type
_entity.pdbx_description
1 polymer ?
#
loop_
_entity_poly.entity_id
_entity_poly.type
_entity_poly.pdbx_seq_one_letter_code
_entity_poly.pdbx_strand_id
1 'polypeptide(L)'
;MKFESLPQGVRLAVEAAQEKKAAGITVLDLTAAGAFTEYFVICTGFSTPQVQAICTEIEAQLHKNLGRSPEHREGHRSAEWALLDFGGFVVHVFSEQARRYYDLERLWRMAPKLEIRDQPDGPSGERDLSDSAFRQEHFSGEAVSGRPQSGRSRQ
;
A
#
# COMPACT_ATOMS: atom_id res chain seq x y z
N MET A 1 2.27 -18.01 13.94
CA MET A 1 2.80 -17.55 12.64
C MET A 1 3.42 -16.16 12.82
N LYS A 2 4.49 -15.83 12.10
CA LYS A 2 5.09 -14.50 12.10
C LYS A 2 5.01 -13.89 10.70
N PHE A 3 4.98 -12.57 10.59
CA PHE A 3 4.85 -11.91 9.29
C PHE A 3 6.07 -12.17 8.41
N GLU A 4 7.27 -12.15 8.99
CA GLU A 4 8.55 -12.31 8.29
C GLU A 4 8.74 -13.72 7.71
N SER A 5 8.02 -14.71 8.25
CA SER A 5 8.03 -16.08 7.75
C SER A 5 7.10 -16.30 6.55
N LEU A 6 6.28 -15.32 6.17
CA LEU A 6 5.38 -15.45 5.04
C LEU A 6 6.13 -15.35 3.70
N PRO A 7 5.63 -16.01 2.63
CA PRO A 7 6.15 -15.83 1.29
C PRO A 7 6.19 -14.36 0.87
N GLN A 8 7.20 -13.97 0.11
CA GLN A 8 7.40 -12.57 -0.28
C GLN A 8 6.17 -11.97 -1.00
N GLY A 9 5.51 -12.76 -1.87
CA GLY A 9 4.29 -12.31 -2.57
C GLY A 9 3.13 -11.99 -1.62
N VAL A 10 2.95 -12.81 -0.59
CA VAL A 10 1.94 -12.60 0.46
C VAL A 10 2.24 -11.32 1.25
N ARG A 11 3.51 -11.12 1.63
CA ARG A 11 3.94 -9.91 2.35
C ARG A 11 3.70 -8.64 1.53
N LEU A 12 4.07 -8.64 0.25
CA LEU A 12 3.82 -7.51 -0.66
C LEU A 12 2.33 -7.22 -0.82
N ALA A 13 1.48 -8.25 -0.91
CA ALA A 13 0.04 -8.08 -0.99
C ALA A 13 -0.55 -7.45 0.28
N VAL A 14 -0.07 -7.85 1.46
CA VAL A 14 -0.44 -7.24 2.75
C VAL A 14 0.00 -5.77 2.79
N GLU A 15 1.26 -5.48 2.46
CA GLU A 15 1.81 -4.12 2.48
C GLU A 15 1.07 -3.19 1.51
N ALA A 16 0.79 -3.67 0.29
CA ALA A 16 0.00 -2.95 -0.71
C ALA A 16 -1.44 -2.66 -0.22
N ALA A 17 -2.07 -3.65 0.43
CA ALA A 17 -3.40 -3.47 1.02
C ALA A 17 -3.37 -2.43 2.16
N GLN A 18 -2.34 -2.44 3.02
CA GLN A 18 -2.16 -1.43 4.07
C GLN A 18 -1.95 -0.04 3.48
N GLU A 19 -1.18 0.11 2.40
CA GLU A 19 -0.96 1.41 1.73
C GLU A 19 -2.29 2.03 1.26
N LYS A 20 -3.24 1.19 0.82
CA LYS A 20 -4.59 1.63 0.43
C LYS A 20 -5.60 1.62 1.58
N LYS A 21 -5.11 1.58 2.81
CA LYS A 21 -5.91 1.61 4.04
C LYS A 21 -7.00 0.55 4.08
N ALA A 22 -6.72 -0.64 3.56
CA ALA A 22 -7.61 -1.79 3.71
C ALA A 22 -7.71 -2.15 5.20
N ALA A 23 -8.91 -2.48 5.66
CA ALA A 23 -9.16 -2.78 7.06
C ALA A 23 -9.13 -4.29 7.34
N GLY A 24 -8.69 -4.64 8.56
CA GLY A 24 -8.78 -5.99 9.10
C GLY A 24 -8.08 -7.00 8.21
N ILE A 25 -6.85 -6.71 7.79
CA ILE A 25 -6.09 -7.62 6.92
C ILE A 25 -5.74 -8.89 7.70
N THR A 26 -6.14 -10.04 7.18
CA THR A 26 -5.92 -11.36 7.79
C THR A 26 -5.27 -12.28 6.78
N VAL A 27 -4.19 -12.94 7.18
CA VAL A 27 -3.55 -14.01 6.40
C VAL A 27 -3.92 -15.35 7.01
N LEU A 28 -4.42 -16.27 6.19
CA LEU A 28 -4.67 -17.67 6.56
C LEU A 28 -3.68 -18.58 5.85
N ASP A 29 -3.13 -19.54 6.57
CA ASP A 29 -2.24 -20.58 6.04
C ASP A 29 -3.00 -21.88 5.82
N LEU A 30 -3.11 -22.24 4.56
CA LEU A 30 -3.86 -23.38 4.05
C LEU A 30 -2.95 -24.55 3.66
N THR A 31 -1.64 -24.46 3.90
CA THR A 31 -0.66 -25.49 3.50
C THR A 31 -0.99 -26.88 4.06
N ALA A 32 -1.52 -26.94 5.27
CA ALA A 32 -1.96 -28.19 5.92
C ALA A 32 -3.42 -28.58 5.61
N ALA A 33 -4.17 -27.74 4.90
CA ALA A 33 -5.60 -27.91 4.69
C ALA A 33 -5.96 -28.64 3.37
N GLY A 34 -4.97 -28.94 2.53
CA GLY A 34 -5.18 -29.59 1.22
C GLY A 34 -5.99 -28.73 0.25
N ALA A 35 -5.96 -27.40 0.43
CA ALA A 35 -6.64 -26.45 -0.44
C ALA A 35 -5.93 -26.33 -1.80
N PHE A 36 -6.60 -25.73 -2.78
CA PHE A 36 -6.04 -25.46 -4.11
C PHE A 36 -4.95 -24.36 -4.09
N THR A 37 -4.83 -23.61 -3.00
CA THR A 37 -3.83 -22.56 -2.78
C THR A 37 -3.22 -22.69 -1.38
N GLU A 38 -2.04 -22.10 -1.17
CA GLU A 38 -1.31 -22.23 0.10
C GLU A 38 -1.70 -21.15 1.12
N TYR A 39 -2.12 -19.96 0.67
CA TYR A 39 -2.49 -18.85 1.55
C TYR A 39 -3.70 -18.08 1.05
N PHE A 40 -4.51 -17.59 1.99
CA PHE A 40 -5.44 -16.50 1.75
C PHE A 40 -4.96 -15.22 2.38
N VAL A 41 -5.10 -14.11 1.66
CA VAL A 41 -5.02 -12.75 2.20
C VAL A 41 -6.42 -12.16 2.10
N ILE A 42 -7.03 -11.83 3.23
CA ILE A 42 -8.41 -11.33 3.32
C ILE A 42 -8.35 -9.91 3.86
N CYS A 43 -9.00 -8.96 3.19
CA CYS A 43 -9.11 -7.59 3.67
C CYS A 43 -10.44 -6.94 3.27
N THR A 44 -10.73 -5.79 3.89
CA THR A 44 -11.96 -5.04 3.67
C THR A 44 -11.67 -3.68 3.06
N GLY A 45 -12.44 -3.31 2.03
CA GLY A 45 -12.59 -1.94 1.56
C GLY A 45 -13.97 -1.38 1.90
N PHE A 46 -14.05 -0.07 2.14
CA PHE A 46 -15.26 0.63 2.57
C PHE A 46 -16.03 1.29 1.42
N SER A 47 -15.48 1.27 0.21
CA SER A 47 -16.14 1.79 -0.98
C SER A 47 -15.63 1.10 -2.24
N THR A 48 -16.44 1.10 -3.30
CA THR A 48 -16.05 0.56 -4.61
C THR A 48 -14.72 1.12 -5.13
N PRO A 49 -14.47 2.44 -5.11
CA PRO A 49 -13.18 2.98 -5.53
C PRO A 49 -12.02 2.49 -4.67
N GLN A 50 -12.20 2.34 -3.35
CA GLN A 50 -11.15 1.85 -2.47
C GLN A 50 -10.83 0.38 -2.75
N VAL A 51 -11.84 -0.47 -2.91
CA VAL A 51 -11.64 -1.90 -3.26
C VAL A 51 -10.85 -2.02 -4.57
N GLN A 52 -11.23 -1.23 -5.59
CA GLN A 52 -10.49 -1.20 -6.86
C GLN A 52 -9.06 -0.70 -6.69
N ALA A 53 -8.85 0.33 -5.86
CA ALA A 53 -7.51 0.84 -5.55
C ALA A 53 -6.65 -0.20 -4.82
N ILE A 54 -7.20 -0.93 -3.86
CA ILE A 54 -6.52 -2.03 -3.15
C ILE A 54 -6.08 -3.10 -4.16
N CYS A 55 -6.99 -3.59 -5.00
CA CYS A 55 -6.66 -4.59 -6.01
C CYS A 55 -5.57 -4.10 -6.96
N THR A 56 -5.72 -2.88 -7.47
CA THR A 56 -4.77 -2.29 -8.43
C THR A 56 -3.38 -2.15 -7.82
N GLU A 57 -3.29 -1.74 -6.55
CA GLU A 57 -2.00 -1.60 -5.87
C GLU A 57 -1.32 -2.94 -5.63
N ILE A 58 -2.06 -3.96 -5.18
CA ILE A 58 -1.52 -5.31 -5.00
C ILE A 58 -0.90 -5.80 -6.30
N GLU A 59 -1.64 -5.72 -7.41
CA GLU A 59 -1.13 -6.13 -8.70
C GLU A 59 0.10 -5.34 -9.14
N ALA A 60 0.07 -4.01 -8.96
CA ALA A 60 1.18 -3.14 -9.32
C ALA A 60 2.44 -3.50 -8.53
N GLN A 61 2.33 -3.72 -7.23
CA GLN A 61 3.47 -4.08 -6.36
C GLN A 61 4.00 -5.48 -6.67
N LEU A 62 3.13 -6.46 -6.88
CA LEU A 62 3.54 -7.83 -7.22
C LEU A 62 4.20 -7.89 -8.60
N HIS A 63 3.67 -7.16 -9.59
CA HIS A 63 4.27 -7.08 -10.90
C HIS A 63 5.62 -6.36 -10.86
N LYS A 64 5.69 -5.20 -10.19
CA LYS A 64 6.93 -4.41 -10.10
C LYS A 64 8.06 -5.15 -9.39
N ASN A 65 7.76 -5.82 -8.28
CA ASN A 65 8.80 -6.41 -7.42
C ASN A 65 9.11 -7.87 -7.76
N LEU A 66 8.16 -8.62 -8.33
CA LEU A 66 8.31 -10.06 -8.61
C LEU A 66 8.08 -10.44 -10.08
N GLY A 67 7.68 -9.50 -10.94
CA GLY A 67 7.27 -9.81 -12.32
C GLY A 67 6.02 -10.69 -12.39
N ARG A 68 5.20 -10.73 -11.32
CA ARG A 68 4.02 -11.59 -11.22
C ARG A 68 2.73 -10.79 -11.41
N SER A 69 1.91 -11.25 -12.36
CA SER A 69 0.53 -10.82 -12.53
C SER A 69 -0.42 -11.90 -11.99
N PRO A 70 -1.64 -11.54 -11.57
CA PRO A 70 -2.63 -12.54 -11.19
C PRO A 70 -2.98 -13.43 -12.38
N GLU A 71 -3.08 -14.73 -12.13
CA GLU A 71 -3.55 -15.74 -13.09
C GLU A 71 -5.03 -15.55 -13.39
N HIS A 72 -5.81 -15.17 -12.38
CA HIS A 72 -7.24 -14.93 -12.52
C HIS A 72 -7.73 -13.73 -11.69
N ARG A 73 -8.80 -13.09 -12.18
CA ARG A 73 -9.43 -11.91 -11.57
C ARG A 73 -10.94 -12.02 -11.63
N GLU A 74 -11.60 -11.88 -10.49
CA GLU A 74 -13.06 -11.83 -10.42
C GLU A 74 -13.56 -10.63 -9.63
N GLY A 75 -14.80 -10.20 -9.90
CA GLY A 75 -15.53 -9.23 -9.08
C GLY A 75 -14.94 -7.81 -8.99
N HIS A 76 -13.82 -7.51 -9.63
CA HIS A 76 -13.14 -6.21 -9.56
C HIS A 76 -14.04 -5.01 -9.93
N ARG A 77 -14.98 -5.20 -10.87
CA ARG A 77 -15.92 -4.14 -11.28
C ARG A 77 -17.07 -3.91 -10.29
N SER A 78 -17.62 -4.98 -9.71
CA SER A 78 -18.71 -4.86 -8.73
C SER A 78 -18.21 -4.42 -7.35
N ALA A 79 -16.97 -4.77 -7.02
CA ALA A 79 -16.29 -4.41 -5.77
C ALA A 79 -16.98 -4.83 -4.46
N GLU A 80 -18.03 -5.67 -4.55
CA GLU A 80 -18.61 -6.34 -3.38
C GLU A 80 -17.69 -7.46 -2.88
N TRP A 81 -17.13 -8.23 -3.80
CA TRP A 81 -16.12 -9.23 -3.53
C TRP A 81 -15.20 -9.33 -4.74
N ALA A 82 -13.99 -8.80 -4.61
CA ALA A 82 -12.95 -8.95 -5.61
C ALA A 82 -11.98 -10.08 -5.21
N LEU A 83 -11.53 -10.83 -6.21
CA LEU A 83 -10.61 -11.95 -6.07
C LEU A 83 -9.43 -11.77 -7.01
N LEU A 84 -8.21 -11.89 -6.48
CA LEU A 84 -6.97 -11.93 -7.25
C LEU A 84 -6.26 -13.25 -6.96
N ASP A 85 -6.15 -14.11 -7.97
CA ASP A 85 -5.49 -15.41 -7.85
C ASP A 85 -4.06 -15.34 -8.38
N PHE A 86 -3.09 -15.74 -7.57
CA PHE A 86 -1.67 -15.82 -7.93
C PHE A 86 -1.13 -17.27 -7.86
N GLY A 87 -2.03 -18.25 -7.86
CA GLY A 87 -1.75 -19.68 -7.72
C GLY A 87 -1.40 -20.06 -6.28
N GLY A 88 -0.19 -19.68 -5.84
CA GLY A 88 0.31 -19.99 -4.48
C GLY A 88 -0.41 -19.25 -3.36
N PHE A 89 -1.09 -18.15 -3.66
CA PHE A 89 -1.99 -17.48 -2.72
C PHE A 89 -3.10 -16.74 -3.47
N VAL A 90 -4.20 -16.50 -2.76
CA VAL A 90 -5.34 -15.74 -3.26
C VAL A 90 -5.60 -14.54 -2.36
N VAL A 91 -5.89 -13.39 -2.96
CA VAL A 91 -6.31 -12.19 -2.24
C VAL A 91 -7.80 -11.97 -2.41
N HIS A 92 -8.52 -11.90 -1.29
CA HIS A 92 -9.93 -11.56 -1.20
C HIS A 92 -10.09 -10.15 -0.65
N VAL A 93 -10.62 -9.24 -1.48
CA VAL A 93 -10.96 -7.88 -1.08
C VAL A 93 -12.47 -7.76 -1.03
N PHE A 94 -13.02 -7.61 0.17
CA PHE A 94 -14.46 -7.60 0.42
C PHE A 94 -14.99 -6.19 0.70
N SER A 95 -16.24 -5.93 0.34
CA SER A 95 -17.05 -4.95 1.05
C SER A 95 -17.33 -5.44 2.48
N GLU A 96 -17.64 -4.52 3.39
CA GLU A 96 -17.99 -4.90 4.77
C GLU A 96 -19.16 -5.89 4.85
N GLN A 97 -20.18 -5.70 4.00
CA GLN A 97 -21.35 -6.56 3.99
C GLN A 97 -21.01 -7.95 3.44
N ALA A 98 -20.24 -8.02 2.36
CA ALA A 98 -19.82 -9.29 1.78
C ALA A 98 -18.93 -10.08 2.74
N ARG A 99 -17.97 -9.45 3.43
CA ARG A 99 -17.10 -10.16 4.40
C ARG A 99 -17.91 -10.83 5.50
N ARG A 100 -18.89 -10.13 6.06
CA ARG A 100 -19.80 -10.68 7.08
C ARG A 100 -20.68 -11.81 6.55
N TYR A 101 -21.12 -11.72 5.30
CA TYR A 101 -21.98 -12.72 4.68
C TYR A 101 -21.22 -14.02 4.36
N TYR A 102 -20.03 -13.92 3.77
CA TYR A 102 -19.25 -15.08 3.34
C TYR A 102 -18.43 -15.70 4.48
N ASP A 103 -17.94 -14.90 5.42
CA ASP A 103 -17.26 -15.33 6.65
C ASP A 103 -16.22 -16.44 6.42
N LEU A 104 -15.31 -16.21 5.46
CA LEU A 104 -14.31 -17.20 5.06
C LEU A 104 -13.40 -17.57 6.23
N GLU A 105 -13.13 -16.63 7.13
CA GLU A 105 -12.37 -16.86 8.35
C GLU A 105 -13.01 -17.95 9.24
N ARG A 106 -14.35 -18.01 9.32
CA ARG A 106 -15.06 -19.08 10.04
C ARG A 106 -15.01 -20.41 9.30
N LEU A 107 -15.13 -20.38 7.96
CA LEU A 107 -15.03 -21.59 7.13
C LEU A 107 -13.66 -22.27 7.32
N TRP A 108 -12.60 -21.48 7.37
CA TRP A 108 -11.21 -21.92 7.51
C TRP A 108 -10.67 -21.77 8.93
N ARG A 109 -11.53 -21.76 9.96
CA ARG A 109 -11.14 -21.51 11.37
C ARG A 109 -10.03 -22.39 11.94
N MET A 110 -9.73 -23.53 11.31
CA MET A 110 -8.67 -24.46 11.74
C MET A 110 -7.30 -24.12 11.11
N ALA A 111 -7.27 -23.25 10.10
CA ALA A 111 -6.06 -22.72 9.51
C ALA A 111 -5.36 -21.78 10.50
N PRO A 112 -4.02 -21.87 10.66
CA PRO A 112 -3.27 -20.85 11.37
C PRO A 112 -3.53 -19.47 10.74
N LYS A 113 -3.88 -18.49 11.58
CA LYS A 113 -4.15 -17.11 11.16
C LYS A 113 -3.11 -16.13 11.67
N LEU A 114 -2.84 -15.11 10.87
CA LEU A 114 -2.10 -13.91 11.25
C LEU A 114 -2.96 -12.68 10.97
N GLU A 115 -3.35 -11.98 12.03
CA GLU A 115 -4.05 -10.70 11.92
C GLU A 115 -3.02 -9.58 11.85
N ILE A 116 -3.12 -8.76 10.81
CA ILE A 116 -2.25 -7.62 10.58
C ILE A 116 -2.93 -6.41 11.22
N ARG A 117 -2.19 -5.70 12.07
CA ARG A 117 -2.72 -4.48 12.71
C ARG A 117 -2.88 -3.39 11.66
N ASP A 118 -4.03 -2.74 11.68
CA ASP A 118 -4.24 -1.53 10.90
C ASP A 118 -3.23 -0.46 11.36
N GLN A 119 -2.65 0.25 10.40
CA GLN A 119 -1.81 1.40 10.75
C GLN A 119 -2.76 2.47 11.31
N PRO A 120 -2.49 3.02 12.51
CA PRO A 120 -3.33 4.08 13.03
C PRO A 120 -3.39 5.22 12.01
N ASP A 121 -4.55 5.86 11.87
CA ASP A 121 -4.69 7.09 11.11
C ASP A 121 -3.79 8.16 11.75
N GLY A 122 -2.51 8.17 11.37
CA GLY A 122 -1.64 9.31 11.58
C GLY A 122 -2.25 10.50 10.83
N PRO A 123 -2.10 11.74 11.34
CA PRO A 123 -2.74 12.90 10.76
C PRO A 123 -2.41 12.96 9.27
N SER A 124 -3.45 12.85 8.45
CA SER A 124 -3.37 12.98 7.00
C SER A 124 -2.97 14.42 6.66
N GLY A 125 -1.66 14.65 6.53
CA GLY A 125 -1.11 15.90 6.02
C GLY A 125 -0.23 16.67 6.99
N GLU A 126 0.98 16.18 7.24
CA GLU A 126 2.13 17.05 7.51
C GLU A 126 3.37 16.31 7.02
N ARG A 127 3.67 16.48 5.73
CA ARG A 127 5.06 16.33 5.29
C ARG A 127 5.80 17.44 6.00
N ASP A 128 6.64 17.04 6.95
CA ASP A 128 7.51 17.88 7.75
C ASP A 128 8.28 18.82 6.81
N LEU A 129 7.81 20.07 6.70
CA LEU A 129 8.45 21.17 5.99
C LEU A 129 9.53 21.82 6.87
N SER A 130 10.10 21.08 7.83
CA SER A 130 11.11 21.62 8.74
C SER A 130 12.55 21.51 8.24
N ASP A 131 12.82 21.00 7.03
CA ASP A 131 14.20 20.94 6.50
C ASP A 131 14.56 22.09 5.54
N SER A 132 13.70 23.10 5.45
CA SER A 132 14.03 24.36 4.76
C SER A 132 14.16 25.50 5.76
N ALA A 133 15.39 25.65 6.28
CA ALA A 133 16.05 26.91 6.66
C ALA A 133 16.70 26.85 8.06
N PHE A 134 17.98 26.47 8.13
CA PHE A 134 19.01 27.35 8.71
C PHE A 134 20.43 26.78 8.52
N ARG A 135 21.21 27.34 7.60
CA ARG A 135 22.51 27.91 7.99
C ARG A 135 22.94 29.03 7.06
N GLN A 136 23.12 30.16 7.72
CA GLN A 136 23.39 31.50 7.27
C GLN A 136 24.85 31.66 6.78
N GLU A 137 24.98 32.36 5.66
CA GLU A 137 25.97 33.39 5.30
C GLU A 137 27.42 33.31 5.81
N HIS A 138 28.35 33.24 4.84
CA HIS A 138 29.71 33.77 4.96
C HIS A 138 29.85 35.00 4.04
N PHE A 139 29.65 36.19 4.62
CA PHE A 139 30.17 37.44 4.08
C PHE A 139 31.53 37.71 4.72
N SER A 140 32.60 37.70 3.91
CA SER A 140 33.86 38.39 4.23
C SER A 140 34.06 39.42 3.14
N GLY A 141 33.90 40.70 3.50
CA GLY A 141 34.07 41.81 2.60
C GLY A 141 35.53 42.14 2.32
N GLU A 142 35.78 42.72 1.17
CA GLU A 142 36.83 43.71 1.00
C GLU A 142 36.37 44.76 -0.01
N ALA A 143 36.40 46.01 0.43
CA ALA A 143 36.07 47.19 -0.37
C ALA A 143 37.35 47.70 -1.04
N VAL A 144 37.27 48.05 -2.33
CA VAL A 144 38.18 49.06 -2.88
C VAL A 144 37.47 49.93 -3.91
N SER A 145 37.74 51.22 -3.77
CA SER A 145 37.12 52.38 -4.40
C SER A 145 37.47 52.57 -5.88
N GLY A 146 36.55 53.12 -6.67
CA GLY A 146 36.83 53.74 -7.97
C GLY A 146 35.66 54.59 -8.46
N ARG A 147 35.91 55.87 -8.73
CA ARG A 147 34.96 56.99 -8.96
C ARG A 147 34.22 56.97 -10.33
N PRO A 148 33.23 57.88 -10.54
CA PRO A 148 32.17 57.78 -11.56
C PRO A 148 32.39 58.64 -12.82
N GLN A 149 31.74 58.29 -13.94
CA GLN A 149 31.40 59.18 -15.08
C GLN A 149 30.13 58.63 -15.77
N SER A 150 28.96 59.27 -15.65
CA SER A 150 28.36 60.30 -16.53
C SER A 150 28.07 59.85 -17.97
N GLY A 151 26.80 59.89 -18.41
CA GLY A 151 26.49 59.89 -19.85
C GLY A 151 25.06 59.51 -20.27
N ARG A 152 24.14 60.49 -20.27
CA ARG A 152 23.08 60.78 -21.28
C ARG A 152 22.27 59.65 -21.96
N SER A 153 20.96 59.69 -21.70
CA SER A 153 19.85 60.07 -22.62
C SER A 153 19.74 59.53 -24.05
N ARG A 154 18.52 59.02 -24.34
CA ARG A 154 17.79 58.89 -25.64
C ARG A 154 18.31 57.75 -26.55
N GLN A 155 17.47 56.96 -27.21
CA GLN A 155 16.12 57.13 -27.75
C GLN A 155 15.26 55.89 -27.54
#